data_AF-A0A252E7S0-F1
#
_entry.id   AF-A0A252E7S0-F1
#
_cell.length_a   1.000
_cell.length_b   1.000
_cell.length_c   1.000
_cell.angle_alpha   90.00
_cell.angle_beta   90.00
_cell.angle_gamma   90.00
#
_symmetry.space_group_name_H-M   'P 1'
#
loop_
_entity.id
_entity.type
_entity.pdbx_description
1 polymer ?
#
loop_
_entity_poly.entity_id
_entity_poly.type
_entity_poly.pdbx_seq_one_letter_code
_entity_poly.pdbx_strand_id
1 'polypeptide(L)' 'MLKKNQAQELIKIFEKACQGMEEKRYIDYEFVGMEWDDETDTWEVTFYTEYGNNNFPVMCVAPVKNGYRLAGRVYKD' A
#
# COMPACT_ATOMS: atom_id res chain seq x y z
N MET A 1 12.94 -13.36 11.81
CA MET A 1 11.72 -14.14 11.48
C MET A 1 10.54 -13.39 12.08
N LEU A 2 9.56 -12.98 11.28
CA LEU A 2 8.36 -12.27 11.79
C LEU A 2 7.53 -13.20 12.66
N LYS A 3 6.89 -12.68 13.70
CA LYS A 3 5.88 -13.44 14.45
C LYS A 3 4.69 -13.72 13.52
N LYS A 4 4.04 -14.87 13.69
CA LYS A 4 2.91 -15.31 12.82
C LYS A 4 1.80 -14.24 12.69
N ASN A 5 1.52 -13.47 13.74
CA ASN A 5 0.51 -12.40 13.69
C ASN A 5 0.97 -11.19 12.84
N GLN A 6 2.25 -10.82 12.90
CA GLN A 6 2.81 -9.71 12.13
C GLN A 6 2.74 -10.00 10.64
N ALA A 7 3.10 -11.23 10.22
CA ALA A 7 3.00 -11.63 8.83
C ALA A 7 1.54 -11.56 8.31
N GLN A 8 0.57 -11.97 9.13
CA GLN A 8 -0.85 -11.90 8.76
C GLN A 8 -1.35 -10.46 8.62
N GLU A 9 -0.88 -9.53 9.45
CA GLU A 9 -1.25 -8.12 9.33
C GLU A 9 -0.64 -7.49 8.07
N LEU A 10 0.63 -7.77 7.77
CA LEU A 10 1.29 -7.29 6.54
C LEU A 10 0.57 -7.79 5.27
N ILE A 11 0.06 -9.02 5.28
CA ILE A 11 -0.74 -9.56 4.16
C ILE A 11 -2.02 -8.75 3.98
N LYS A 12 -2.76 -8.45 5.06
CA LYS A 12 -4.00 -7.67 4.97
C LYS A 12 -3.78 -6.25 4.45
N ILE A 13 -2.67 -5.63 4.85
CA ILE A 13 -2.27 -4.31 4.36
C ILE A 13 -1.98 -4.38 2.86
N PHE A 14 -1.21 -5.38 2.43
CA PHE A 14 -0.87 -5.61 1.03
C PHE A 14 -2.12 -5.89 0.18
N GLU A 15 -3.02 -6.78 0.62
CA GLU A 15 -4.29 -7.07 -0.05
C GLU A 15 -5.12 -5.79 -0.23
N LYS A 16 -5.14 -4.92 0.79
CA LYS A 16 -5.87 -3.66 0.71
C LYS A 16 -5.23 -2.69 -0.28
N ALA A 17 -3.90 -2.66 -0.37
CA ALA A 17 -3.19 -1.86 -1.37
C ALA A 17 -3.43 -2.38 -2.78
N CYS A 18 -3.43 -3.70 -3.01
CA CYS A 18 -3.77 -4.31 -4.29
C CYS A 18 -5.18 -3.92 -4.76
N GLN A 19 -6.17 -3.92 -3.85
CA GLN A 19 -7.51 -3.40 -4.16
C GLN A 19 -7.46 -1.94 -4.66
N GLY A 20 -6.63 -1.09 -4.06
CA GLY A 20 -6.47 0.30 -4.50
C GLY A 20 -5.81 0.45 -5.87
N MET A 21 -4.88 -0.46 -6.22
CA MET A 21 -4.30 -0.54 -7.56
C MET A 21 -5.35 -0.95 -8.60
N GLU A 22 -6.17 -1.97 -8.30
CA GLU A 22 -7.27 -2.44 -9.15
C GLU A 22 -8.31 -1.35 -9.39
N GLU A 23 -8.74 -0.64 -8.34
CA GLU A 23 -9.70 0.48 -8.43
C GLU A 23 -9.20 1.60 -9.37
N LYS A 24 -7.87 1.79 -9.45
CA LYS A 24 -7.21 2.76 -10.34
C LYS A 24 -6.86 2.19 -11.71
N ARG A 25 -7.19 0.93 -11.99
CA ARG A 25 -6.84 0.20 -13.22
C ARG A 25 -5.34 0.17 -13.49
N TYR A 26 -4.53 0.11 -12.44
CA TYR A 26 -3.10 -0.13 -12.54
C TYR A 26 -2.85 -1.63 -12.69
N ILE A 27 -2.86 -2.08 -13.95
CA ILE A 27 -2.64 -3.46 -14.37
C ILE A 27 -1.13 -3.64 -14.60
N ASP A 28 -0.61 -4.86 -14.35
CA ASP A 28 0.79 -5.24 -14.58
C ASP A 28 1.84 -4.50 -13.73
N TYR A 29 1.44 -3.99 -12.55
CA TYR A 29 2.35 -3.46 -11.55
C TYR A 29 2.76 -4.52 -10.54
N GLU A 30 4.06 -4.62 -10.29
CA GLU A 30 4.67 -5.52 -9.32
C GLU A 30 4.93 -4.82 -8.00
N PHE A 31 4.85 -5.57 -6.91
CA PHE A 31 5.18 -5.09 -5.56
C PHE A 31 6.69 -4.82 -5.43
N VAL A 32 7.04 -3.66 -4.88
CA VAL A 32 8.43 -3.27 -4.62
C VAL A 32 8.75 -3.31 -3.13
N GLY A 33 7.89 -2.71 -2.31
CA GLY A 33 8.17 -2.52 -0.90
C GLY A 33 6.99 -1.95 -0.13
N MET A 34 7.09 -2.03 1.19
CA MET A 34 6.09 -1.50 2.11
C MET A 34 6.78 -0.92 3.34
N GLU A 35 6.39 0.29 3.71
CA GLU A 35 6.92 0.99 4.88
C GLU A 35 5.81 1.71 5.65
N TRP A 36 6.08 2.01 6.92
CA TRP A 36 5.16 2.75 7.78
C TRP A 36 5.61 4.20 7.85
N ASP A 37 4.70 5.12 7.53
CA ASP A 37 4.88 6.56 7.68
C ASP A 37 4.21 7.04 8.97
N ASP A 38 5.05 7.43 9.94
CA ASP A 38 4.64 7.94 11.24
C ASP A 38 3.96 9.33 11.16
N GLU A 39 4.19 10.11 10.10
CA GLU A 39 3.59 11.45 9.99
C GLU A 39 2.12 11.39 9.56
N THR A 40 1.78 10.40 8.73
CA THR A 40 0.44 10.23 8.18
C THR A 40 -0.35 9.11 8.84
N ASP A 41 0.28 8.33 9.73
CA ASP A 41 -0.26 7.10 10.30
C ASP A 41 -0.75 6.11 9.22
N THR A 42 0.06 5.94 8.17
CA THR A 42 -0.27 5.04 7.06
C THR A 42 0.87 4.11 6.69
N TRP A 43 0.51 2.93 6.18
CA TRP A 43 1.42 2.09 5.42
C TRP A 43 1.49 2.57 3.98
N GLU A 44 2.68 2.86 3.49
CA GLU A 44 2.96 3.13 2.09
C GLU A 44 3.34 1.83 1.40
N VAL A 45 2.55 1.40 0.42
CA VAL A 45 2.82 0.21 -0.39
C VAL A 45 3.16 0.65 -1.80
N THR A 46 4.41 0.40 -2.20
CA THR A 46 4.98 0.87 -3.47
C THR A 46 4.97 -0.25 -4.51
N PHE A 47 4.57 0.12 -5.72
CA PHE A 47 4.54 -0.76 -6.87
C PHE A 47 5.32 -0.17 -8.05
N TYR A 48 5.71 -1.01 -9.01
CA TYR A 48 6.47 -0.64 -10.20
C TYR A 48 6.04 -1.45 -11.41
N THR A 49 6.11 -0.88 -12.60
CA THR A 49 6.03 -1.64 -13.85
C THR A 49 7.00 -1.05 -14.87
N GLU A 50 7.62 -1.92 -15.68
CA GLU A 50 8.55 -1.50 -16.74
C GLU A 50 7.86 -0.66 -17.82
N TYR A 51 6.55 -0.83 -18.01
CA TYR A 51 5.74 -0.07 -18.95
C TYR A 51 5.24 1.27 -18.40
N GLY A 52 5.53 1.56 -17.13
CA GLY A 52 4.92 2.65 -16.37
C GLY A 52 5.60 4.00 -16.55
N ASN A 53 6.52 4.15 -17.52
CA ASN A 53 7.34 5.34 -17.70
C ASN A 53 8.09 5.77 -16.41
N ASN A 54 8.68 4.81 -15.68
CA ASN A 54 9.34 5.03 -14.39
C ASN A 54 8.44 5.59 -13.28
N ASN A 55 7.12 5.41 -13.38
CA ASN A 55 6.20 5.75 -12.30
C ASN A 55 6.20 4.68 -11.20
N PHE A 56 6.23 5.14 -9.95
CA PHE A 56 6.13 4.30 -8.76
C PHE A 56 4.83 4.65 -8.02
N PRO A 57 3.68 4.06 -8.40
CA PRO A 57 2.45 4.28 -7.66
C PRO A 57 2.59 3.76 -6.22
N VAL A 58 2.15 4.61 -5.29
CA VAL A 58 2.11 4.31 -3.86
C VAL A 58 0.65 4.28 -3.42
N MET A 59 0.26 3.21 -2.75
CA MET A 59 -1.03 3.07 -2.08
C MET A 59 -0.83 3.23 -0.58
N CYS A 60 -1.48 4.26 -0.01
CA CYS A 60 -1.46 4.51 1.42
C CYS A 60 -2.61 3.75 2.09
N VAL A 61 -2.30 3.00 3.14
CA VAL A 61 -3.25 2.13 3.85
C VAL A 61 -3.26 2.49 5.33
N ALA A 62 -4.41 2.95 5.83
CA ALA A 62 -4.57 3.33 7.23
C ALA A 62 -5.26 2.21 8.04
N PRO A 63 -4.83 1.95 9.29
CA PRO A 63 -5.56 1.08 10.20
C PRO A 63 -6.90 1.72 10.59
N VAL A 64 -7.91 0.88 10.78
CA VAL A 64 -9.23 1.23 11.33
C VAL A 64 -9.65 0.16 12.33
N LYS A 65 -10.70 0.43 13.13
CA LYS A 65 -11.16 -0.42 14.24
C LYS A 65 -11.23 -1.93 13.91
N ASN A 66 -11.60 -2.28 12.67
CA ASN A 66 -11.79 -3.67 12.23
C ASN A 66 -11.01 -4.02 10.94
N GLY A 67 -9.83 -3.43 10.72
CA GLY A 67 -8.99 -3.77 9.58
C GLY A 67 -8.31 -2.56 8.97
N TYR A 68 -8.35 -2.44 7.64
CA TYR A 68 -7.60 -1.44 6.89
C TYR A 68 -8.46 -0.76 5.83
N ARG A 69 -8.19 0.53 5.59
CA ARG A 69 -8.80 1.32 4.52
C ARG A 69 -7.73 1.95 3.63
N LEU A 70 -8.08 2.23 2.38
CA LEU A 70 -7.28 3.12 1.56
C LEU A 70 -7.34 4.53 2.16
N ALA A 71 -6.19 5.16 2.34
CA ALA A 71 -6.07 6.56 2.68
C ALA A 71 -6.01 7.37 1.37
N GLY A 72 -6.76 8.48 1.31
CA GLY A 72 -6.53 9.47 0.26
C GLY A 72 -5.14 10.07 0.43
N ARG A 73 -4.48 10.44 -0.67
CA ARG A 73 -3.23 11.21 -0.59
C ARG A 73 -3.54 12.52 0.11
N VAL A 74 -3.09 12.68 1.36
CA VAL A 74 -2.92 14.00 1.96
C VAL A 74 -1.63 14.54 1.35
N TYR A 75 -1.72 15.16 0.18
CA TYR A 75 -0.58 15.92 -0.32
C TYR A 75 -0.33 17.07 0.65
N LYS A 76 0.89 17.15 1.19
CA LYS A 76 1.44 18.41 1.69
C LYS A 76 1.69 19.29 0.46
N ASP A 77 1.04 20.46 0.43
CA ASP A 77 1.47 21.59 -0.40
C ASP A 77 2.88 22.06 0.00
#